data_AF-A0A0P8W4S9-F1
#
_entry.id   AF-A0A0P8W4S9-F1
#
_cell.length_a   1.000
_cell.length_b   1.000
_cell.length_c   1.000
_cell.angle_alpha   90.00
_cell.angle_beta   90.00
_cell.angle_gamma   90.00
#
_symmetry.space_group_name_H-M   'P 1'
#
loop_
_entity.id
_entity.type
_entity.pdbx_description
1 polymer ?
#
loop_
_entity_poly.entity_id
_entity_poly.type
_entity_poly.pdbx_seq_one_letter_code
_entity_poly.pdbx_strand_id
1 'polypeptide(L)'
;MTEQAVKGDWVQIHQVVLHPGERADNLPQDTKNVPLEMWIKGFINHDGKLNDTVEITTVTGRCVKGELTEINPGYSHGFGKCVPEILHIGLDLKKILWEEKNNE
;
A
#
# COMPACT_ATOMS: atom_id res chain seq x y z
N MET A 1 23.22 -2.41 -5.00
CA MET A 1 22.77 -1.71 -3.78
C MET A 1 21.48 -2.39 -3.36
N THR A 2 21.37 -2.86 -2.13
CA THR A 2 20.12 -3.46 -1.64
C THR A 2 19.10 -2.34 -1.51
N GLU A 3 18.02 -2.37 -2.29
CA GLU A 3 16.94 -1.40 -2.15
C GLU A 3 16.23 -1.63 -0.83
N GLN A 4 16.32 -0.64 0.06
CA GLN A 4 15.73 -0.64 1.40
C GLN A 4 14.83 0.58 1.52
N ALA A 5 13.60 0.35 1.97
CA ALA A 5 12.66 1.40 2.34
C ALA A 5 12.97 1.87 3.76
N VAL A 6 12.91 3.18 3.97
CA VAL A 6 12.97 3.77 5.31
C VAL A 6 11.56 4.13 5.77
N LYS A 7 11.35 4.14 7.09
CA LYS A 7 10.08 4.55 7.68
C LYS A 7 9.55 5.86 7.07
N GLY A 8 8.31 5.84 6.60
CA GLY A 8 7.66 6.98 5.96
C GLY A 8 7.80 7.00 4.43
N ASP A 9 8.56 6.10 3.83
CA ASP A 9 8.57 5.93 2.37
C ASP A 9 7.22 5.44 1.86
N TRP A 10 6.87 5.90 0.66
CA TRP A 10 5.73 5.38 -0.09
C TRP A 10 6.11 4.07 -0.76
N VAL A 11 5.39 3.01 -0.42
CA VAL A 11 5.70 1.65 -0.88
C VAL A 11 4.46 0.95 -1.40
N GLN A 12 4.67 -0.17 -2.09
CA GLN A 12 3.62 -1.14 -2.41
C GLN A 12 3.90 -2.44 -1.66
N ILE A 13 2.85 -3.00 -1.06
CA ILE A 13 2.88 -4.36 -0.54
C ILE A 13 1.97 -5.27 -1.37
N HIS A 14 2.31 -6.55 -1.38
CA HIS A 14 1.48 -7.63 -1.91
C HIS A 14 1.02 -8.57 -0.79
N GLN A 15 -0.19 -9.09 -0.92
CA GLN A 15 -0.70 -10.13 -0.04
C GLN A 15 -1.63 -11.07 -0.80
N VAL A 16 -1.51 -12.37 -0.54
CA VAL A 16 -2.59 -13.32 -0.81
C VAL A 16 -3.66 -13.16 0.28
N VAL A 17 -4.85 -12.72 -0.12
CA VAL A 17 -5.98 -12.49 0.80
C VAL A 17 -6.79 -13.77 1.00
N LEU A 18 -6.96 -14.56 -0.06
CA LEU A 18 -7.62 -15.87 -0.03
C LEU A 18 -6.85 -16.85 -0.91
N HIS A 19 -6.53 -18.01 -0.38
CA HIS A 19 -5.94 -19.11 -1.14
C HIS A 19 -7.00 -19.85 -1.97
N PRO A 20 -6.59 -20.60 -3.01
CA PRO A 20 -7.48 -21.58 -3.65
C PRO A 20 -8.11 -22.50 -2.59
N GLY A 21 -9.44 -22.64 -2.61
CA GLY A 21 -10.21 -23.35 -1.59
C GLY A 21 -10.87 -22.46 -0.52
N GLU A 22 -10.39 -21.23 -0.33
CA GLU A 22 -11.04 -20.22 0.53
C GLU A 22 -11.94 -19.27 -0.29
N ARG A 23 -11.98 -19.46 -1.62
CA ARG A 23 -12.82 -18.73 -2.57
C ARG A 23 -14.27 -19.19 -2.46
N ALA A 24 -15.22 -18.26 -2.62
CA ALA A 24 -16.64 -18.55 -2.51
C ALA A 24 -17.13 -19.66 -3.47
N ASP A 25 -18.06 -20.48 -2.99
CA ASP A 25 -18.55 -21.68 -3.70
C ASP A 25 -19.32 -21.39 -4.98
N ASN A 26 -19.85 -20.18 -5.15
CA ASN A 26 -20.61 -19.78 -6.33
C ASN A 26 -19.74 -19.23 -7.48
N LEU A 27 -18.42 -19.22 -7.33
CA LEU A 27 -17.51 -18.74 -8.38
C LEU A 27 -17.29 -19.80 -9.48
N PRO A 28 -16.98 -19.37 -10.73
CA PRO A 28 -16.51 -20.28 -11.78
C PRO A 28 -15.27 -21.08 -11.35
N GLN A 29 -15.12 -22.29 -11.88
CA GLN A 29 -14.04 -23.19 -11.49
C GLN A 29 -12.65 -22.56 -11.66
N ASP A 30 -12.43 -21.87 -12.78
CA ASP A 30 -11.15 -21.22 -13.08
C ASP A 30 -10.80 -20.16 -12.03
N THR A 31 -11.79 -19.42 -11.54
CA THR A 31 -11.60 -18.41 -10.49
C THR A 31 -11.33 -19.03 -9.11
N LYS A 32 -11.90 -20.21 -8.82
CA LYS A 32 -11.64 -20.93 -7.57
C LYS A 32 -10.23 -21.51 -7.49
N ASN A 33 -9.65 -21.83 -8.64
CA ASN A 33 -8.34 -22.47 -8.75
C ASN A 33 -7.16 -21.49 -8.59
N VAL A 34 -7.42 -20.19 -8.48
CA VAL A 34 -6.40 -19.15 -8.34
C VAL A 34 -6.62 -18.31 -7.07
N PRO A 35 -5.56 -17.78 -6.44
CA PRO A 35 -5.69 -16.95 -5.25
C PRO A 35 -6.42 -15.64 -5.50
N LEU A 36 -6.98 -15.04 -4.44
CA LEU A 36 -7.29 -13.62 -4.40
C LEU A 36 -6.05 -12.87 -3.91
N GLU A 37 -5.47 -12.06 -4.78
CA GLU A 37 -4.27 -11.28 -4.47
C GLU A 37 -4.60 -9.79 -4.36
N MET A 38 -3.89 -9.09 -3.48
CA MET A 38 -4.06 -7.66 -3.22
C MET A 38 -2.71 -6.97 -3.31
N TRP A 39 -2.65 -5.90 -4.09
CA TRP A 39 -1.58 -4.92 -4.05
C TRP A 39 -2.14 -3.63 -3.48
N ILE A 40 -1.46 -3.09 -2.49
CA ILE A 40 -1.88 -1.85 -1.85
C ILE A 40 -0.68 -0.98 -1.55
N LYS A 41 -0.88 0.33 -1.70
CA LYS A 41 0.15 1.34 -1.47
C LYS A 41 -0.12 2.11 -0.18
N GLY A 42 0.95 2.55 0.47
CA GLY A 42 0.90 3.25 1.74
C GLY A 42 2.29 3.66 2.22
N PHE A 43 2.34 4.30 3.38
CA PHE A 43 3.58 4.70 4.03
C PHE A 43 4.08 3.58 4.93
N ILE A 44 5.33 3.16 4.77
CA ILE A 44 5.91 2.08 5.57
C ILE A 44 6.12 2.50 7.04
N ASN A 45 5.74 1.65 7.98
CA ASN A 45 5.74 1.97 9.42
C ASN A 45 7.12 1.78 10.09
N HIS A 46 8.03 1.03 9.46
CA HIS A 46 9.39 0.76 9.90
C HIS A 46 10.30 0.50 8.68
N ASP A 47 11.61 0.48 8.84
CA ASP A 47 12.52 0.15 7.74
C ASP A 47 12.32 -1.29 7.27
N GLY A 48 12.52 -1.56 5.97
CA GLY A 48 12.34 -2.90 5.39
C GLY A 48 13.01 -3.04 4.03
N LYS A 49 13.38 -4.26 3.66
CA LYS A 49 13.96 -4.57 2.34
C LYS A 49 12.90 -5.14 1.43
N LEU A 50 13.12 -5.03 0.11
CA LEU A 50 12.27 -5.73 -0.85
C LEU A 50 12.14 -7.22 -0.48
N ASN A 51 10.93 -7.74 -0.62
CA ASN A 51 10.48 -9.08 -0.25
C ASN A 51 10.37 -9.36 1.27
N ASP A 52 10.65 -8.38 2.14
CA ASP A 52 10.33 -8.51 3.57
C ASP A 52 8.82 -8.36 3.81
N THR A 53 8.30 -9.03 4.83
CA THR A 53 6.96 -8.71 5.35
C THR A 53 7.04 -7.44 6.18
N VAL A 54 6.31 -6.41 5.76
CA VAL A 54 6.29 -5.08 6.40
C VAL A 54 4.87 -4.66 6.74
N GLU A 55 4.73 -3.67 7.63
CA GLU A 55 3.46 -3.01 7.89
C GLU A 55 3.45 -1.59 7.29
N ILE A 56 2.34 -1.23 6.66
CA ILE A 56 2.13 0.10 6.07
C ILE A 56 0.86 0.74 6.60
N THR A 57 0.81 2.07 6.56
CA THR A 57 -0.41 2.85 6.79
C THR A 57 -0.90 3.47 5.48
N THR A 58 -2.13 3.16 5.07
CA THR A 58 -2.72 3.73 3.85
C THR A 58 -3.10 5.21 4.03
N VAL A 59 -3.33 5.94 2.94
CA VAL A 59 -3.82 7.33 2.99
C VAL A 59 -5.18 7.49 3.70
N THR A 60 -5.93 6.39 3.84
CA THR A 60 -7.20 6.34 4.57
C THR A 60 -7.02 5.95 6.06
N GLY A 61 -5.79 5.70 6.51
CA GLY A 61 -5.47 5.38 7.91
C GLY A 61 -5.57 3.90 8.29
N ARG A 62 -5.61 2.98 7.32
CA ARG A 62 -5.63 1.53 7.60
C ARG A 62 -4.20 1.02 7.77
N CYS A 63 -3.93 0.25 8.82
CA CYS A 63 -2.69 -0.52 8.96
C CYS A 63 -2.85 -1.87 8.27
N VAL A 64 -1.95 -2.20 7.35
CA VAL A 64 -1.99 -3.43 6.54
C VAL A 64 -0.59 -4.04 6.48
N LYS A 65 -0.51 -5.38 6.54
CA LYS A 65 0.76 -6.12 6.43
C LYS A 65 0.83 -6.86 5.10
N GLY A 66 2.02 -6.97 4.54
CA GLY A 66 2.25 -7.71 3.30
C GLY A 66 3.72 -7.69 2.91
N GLU A 67 4.04 -8.39 1.83
CA GLU A 67 5.39 -8.44 1.27
C GLU A 67 5.71 -7.12 0.55
N LEU A 68 6.83 -6.49 0.88
CA LEU A 68 7.29 -5.26 0.25
C LEU A 68 7.75 -5.52 -1.19
N THR A 69 6.95 -5.12 -2.18
CA THR A 69 7.26 -5.39 -3.60
C THR A 69 7.96 -4.25 -4.30
N GLU A 70 7.66 -2.99 -3.93
CA GLU A 70 8.20 -1.81 -4.61
C GLU A 70 8.34 -0.62 -3.67
N ILE A 71 9.36 0.21 -3.91
CA ILE A 71 9.59 1.49 -3.23
C ILE A 71 9.35 2.62 -4.23
N ASN A 72 8.56 3.62 -3.84
CA ASN A 72 8.11 4.73 -4.68
C ASN A 72 7.56 4.25 -6.05
N PRO A 73 6.57 3.34 -6.05
CA PRO A 73 6.05 2.73 -7.28
C PRO A 73 5.44 3.79 -8.22
N GLY A 74 5.98 3.90 -9.44
CA GLY A 74 5.42 4.70 -10.52
C GLY A 74 4.28 3.97 -11.25
N TYR A 75 3.76 4.58 -12.32
CA TYR A 75 2.84 3.90 -13.23
C TYR A 75 3.54 3.63 -14.56
N SER A 76 3.64 2.36 -14.93
CA SER A 76 4.26 1.91 -16.18
C SER A 76 3.55 2.43 -17.43
N HIS A 77 2.23 2.65 -17.37
CA HIS A 77 1.39 3.07 -18.49
C HIS A 77 1.18 4.58 -18.62
N GLY A 78 2.22 5.39 -18.34
CA GLY A 78 2.26 6.78 -18.84
C GLY A 78 1.98 7.90 -17.84
N PHE A 79 1.97 7.64 -16.53
CA PHE A 79 1.89 8.72 -15.52
C PHE A 79 3.25 9.08 -14.88
N GLY A 80 4.35 8.54 -15.44
CA GLY A 80 5.70 8.86 -15.02
C GLY A 80 6.13 8.21 -13.70
N LYS A 81 7.24 8.71 -13.18
CA LYS A 81 7.82 8.28 -11.90
C LYS A 81 6.99 8.82 -10.74
N CYS A 82 7.02 8.12 -9.61
CA CYS A 82 6.46 8.64 -8.37
C CYS A 82 7.18 9.93 -7.97
N VAL A 83 6.41 10.93 -7.51
CA VAL A 83 6.92 12.20 -6.96
C VAL A 83 6.52 12.23 -5.48
N PRO A 84 7.41 11.81 -4.56
CA PRO A 84 7.09 11.63 -3.14
C PRO A 84 6.54 12.89 -2.45
N GLU A 85 7.01 14.06 -2.88
CA GLU A 85 6.63 15.36 -2.33
C GLU A 85 5.13 15.64 -2.49
N ILE A 86 4.51 15.12 -3.55
CA ILE A 86 3.07 15.34 -3.83
C ILE A 86 2.19 14.46 -2.94
N LEU A 87 2.70 13.31 -2.47
CA LEU A 87 1.92 12.33 -1.72
C LEU A 87 1.43 12.85 -0.36
N HIS A 88 2.14 13.81 0.23
CA HIS A 88 1.84 14.34 1.55
C HIS A 88 0.82 15.49 1.51
N ILE A 89 0.72 16.22 0.39
CA ILE A 89 -0.08 17.45 0.27
C ILE A 89 -1.53 17.24 0.72
N GLY A 90 -2.18 16.18 0.24
CA GLY A 90 -3.58 15.90 0.58
C GLY A 90 -3.78 15.51 2.05
N LEU A 91 -2.80 14.80 2.64
CA LEU A 91 -2.84 14.40 4.05
C LEU A 91 -2.65 15.61 4.97
N ASP A 92 -1.70 16.49 4.64
CA ASP A 92 -1.39 17.67 5.43
C ASP A 92 -2.50 18.71 5.34
N LEU A 93 -3.05 18.95 4.15
CA LEU A 93 -4.21 19.84 3.99
C LEU A 93 -5.40 19.36 4.83
N LYS A 94 -5.66 18.05 4.86
CA LYS A 94 -6.74 17.49 5.69
C LYS A 94 -6.51 17.72 7.18
N LYS A 95 -5.27 17.63 7.68
CA LYS A 95 -4.95 17.94 9.08
C LYS A 95 -5.24 19.41 9.39
N ILE A 96 -4.74 20.32 8.56
CA ILE A 96 -4.93 21.77 8.73
C ILE A 96 -6.43 22.11 8.85
N LEU A 97 -7.24 21.65 7.88
CA LEU A 97 -8.69 21.92 7.86
C LEU A 97 -9.44 21.32 9.05
N TRP A 98 -8.98 20.19 9.60
CA TRP A 98 -9.64 19.52 10.73
C TRP A 98 -9.18 20.06 12.09
N GLU A 99 -7.93 20.51 12.20
CA GLU A 99 -7.40 21.20 13.38
C GLU A 99 -8.08 22.56 13.59
N GLU A 100 -8.30 23.33 12.52
CA GLU A 100 -9.05 24.60 12.58
C GLU A 100 -10.47 24.39 13.14
N LYS A 101 -11.17 23.35 12.67
CA LYS A 101 -12.54 23.04 13.12
C LYS A 101 -12.64 22.59 14.59
N ASN A 102 -11.59 22.02 15.14
CA ASN A 102 -11.57 21.56 16.54
C ASN A 102 -11.17 22.68 17.53
N ASN A 103 -10.68 23.80 17.02
CA ASN A 103 -10.28 24.98 17.81
C ASN A 103 -11.36 26.09 17.83
N GLU A 104 -12.50 25.87 17.16
CA GLU A 104 -13.75 26.65 17.26
C GLU A 104 -14.74 26.00 18.23
#